data_AF-A0A1V4Z8B1-F1
#
_entry.id   AF-A0A1V4Z8B1-F1
#
_cell.length_a   1.000
_cell.length_b   1.000
_cell.length_c   1.000
_cell.angle_alpha   90.00
_cell.angle_beta   90.00
_cell.angle_gamma   90.00
#
_symmetry.space_group_name_H-M   'P 1'
#
loop_
_entity.id
_entity.type
_entity.pdbx_description
1 polymer ?
#
loop_
_entity_poly.entity_id
_entity_poly.type
_entity_poly.pdbx_seq_one_letter_code
_entity_poly.pdbx_strand_id
1 'polypeptide(L)'
;MAIFALMMIAIAAVLAVAGCASPTATPVPSPTATPAATPTATPVPTATPAPGNQTVERQYQYVERYNSGINNYNLGITYKMEANSTANAGNYTNASLIMLQAKDRMDAALADFLSMKQYAGSSTEISFSEKMAEVARYQSLSLQNASDAFIEYANETGRPNPNLVRYNSYIQQANHYNSLAVNSLREADALQSTLPYWTPTATP
;
A
#
# COMPACT_ATOMS: atom_id res chain seq x y z
N MET A 1 -16.12 44.02 2.27
CA MET A 1 -14.96 43.20 1.84
C MET A 1 -15.52 41.90 1.27
N ALA A 2 -15.81 41.93 -0.02
CA ALA A 2 -16.50 40.89 -0.77
C ALA A 2 -15.52 40.36 -1.83
N ILE A 3 -14.78 39.30 -1.49
CA ILE A 3 -13.94 38.56 -2.43
C ILE A 3 -14.11 37.07 -2.09
N PHE A 4 -15.32 36.57 -2.29
CA PHE A 4 -15.69 35.16 -2.09
C PHE A 4 -16.84 34.82 -3.05
N ALA A 5 -16.65 34.92 -4.37
CA ALA A 5 -17.71 34.56 -5.33
C ALA A 5 -17.25 34.43 -6.79
N LEU A 6 -16.07 33.86 -7.10
CA LEU A 6 -15.68 33.78 -8.53
C LEU A 6 -14.76 32.61 -8.91
N MET A 7 -15.12 31.38 -8.53
CA MET A 7 -14.47 30.20 -9.12
C MET A 7 -15.36 28.94 -9.06
N MET A 8 -16.59 29.04 -9.53
CA MET A 8 -17.51 27.89 -9.66
C MET A 8 -18.45 28.06 -10.86
N ILE A 9 -17.91 28.29 -12.07
CA ILE A 9 -18.68 28.21 -13.32
C ILE A 9 -17.78 27.68 -14.44
N ALA A 10 -18.32 26.73 -15.20
CA ALA A 10 -17.91 26.29 -16.54
C ALA A 10 -17.16 24.93 -16.65
N ILE A 11 -17.88 23.81 -16.46
CA ILE A 11 -17.71 22.63 -17.34
C ILE A 11 -19.10 22.01 -17.58
N ALA A 12 -19.85 22.60 -18.52
CA ALA A 12 -21.08 22.03 -19.05
C ALA A 12 -21.24 22.49 -20.51
N ALA A 13 -20.62 21.78 -21.45
CA ALA A 13 -20.98 21.73 -22.87
C ALA A 13 -19.91 20.97 -23.64
N VAL A 14 -20.10 19.66 -23.85
CA VAL A 14 -19.50 19.00 -25.02
C VAL A 14 -20.65 18.56 -25.90
N LEU A 15 -20.79 19.35 -26.97
CA LEU A 15 -21.84 19.31 -27.98
C LEU A 15 -21.86 17.97 -28.71
N ALA A 16 -23.08 17.45 -28.85
CA ALA A 16 -23.45 16.46 -29.84
C ALA A 16 -23.27 17.01 -31.26
N VAL A 17 -22.52 16.29 -32.10
CA VAL A 17 -22.51 16.49 -33.55
C VAL A 17 -22.82 15.13 -34.19
N ALA A 18 -24.10 14.91 -34.46
CA ALA A 18 -24.58 13.79 -35.27
C ALA A 18 -24.45 14.16 -36.75
N GLY A 19 -23.37 13.72 -37.39
CA GLY A 19 -23.16 13.85 -38.83
C GLY A 19 -23.96 12.80 -39.60
N CYS A 20 -24.91 13.28 -40.42
CA CYS A 20 -25.67 12.47 -41.37
C CYS A 20 -24.80 12.31 -42.64
N ALA A 21 -24.30 11.10 -42.90
CA ALA A 21 -23.53 10.78 -44.10
C ALA A 21 -24.35 9.89 -45.05
N SER A 22 -24.47 10.33 -46.29
CA SER A 22 -25.17 9.66 -47.39
C SER A 22 -24.52 8.31 -47.75
N PRO A 23 -25.29 7.22 -47.92
CA PRO A 23 -24.74 5.92 -48.29
C PRO A 23 -24.27 5.95 -49.74
N THR A 24 -22.95 5.86 -49.93
CA THR A 24 -22.32 5.70 -51.24
C THR A 24 -22.46 4.24 -51.66
N ALA A 25 -22.93 3.99 -52.89
CA ALA A 25 -23.10 2.64 -53.41
C ALA A 25 -21.75 1.93 -53.53
N THR A 26 -21.55 0.92 -52.68
CA THR A 26 -20.35 0.10 -52.64
C THR A 26 -20.30 -0.84 -53.84
N PRO A 27 -19.22 -0.86 -54.64
CA PRO A 27 -19.09 -1.77 -55.77
C PRO A 27 -19.05 -3.23 -55.30
N VAL A 28 -19.78 -4.09 -56.00
CA VAL A 28 -19.82 -5.55 -55.76
C VAL A 28 -18.50 -6.15 -56.26
N PRO A 29 -17.66 -6.75 -55.39
CA PRO A 29 -16.42 -7.37 -55.82
C PRO A 29 -16.70 -8.64 -56.64
N SER A 30 -15.95 -8.80 -57.72
CA SER A 30 -15.92 -9.99 -58.57
C SER A 30 -15.52 -11.24 -57.76
N PRO A 31 -16.08 -12.42 -58.05
CA PRO A 31 -15.72 -13.65 -57.35
C PRO A 31 -14.24 -13.99 -57.59
N THR A 32 -13.45 -13.86 -56.53
CA THR A 32 -12.05 -14.27 -56.48
C THR A 32 -11.99 -15.80 -56.45
N ALA A 33 -11.13 -16.39 -57.28
CA ALA A 33 -10.94 -17.83 -57.33
C ALA A 33 -10.52 -18.38 -55.96
N THR A 34 -11.30 -19.32 -55.44
CA THR A 34 -11.03 -19.99 -54.17
C THR A 34 -9.73 -20.78 -54.26
N PRO A 35 -8.69 -20.46 -53.48
CA PRO A 35 -7.46 -21.23 -53.47
C PRO A 35 -7.73 -22.65 -52.99
N ALA A 36 -7.16 -23.65 -53.68
CA ALA A 36 -7.23 -25.04 -53.25
C ALA A 36 -6.59 -25.20 -51.86
N ALA A 37 -7.30 -25.87 -50.95
CA ALA A 37 -6.84 -26.10 -49.59
C ALA A 37 -5.50 -26.87 -49.62
N THR A 38 -4.43 -26.19 -49.21
CA THR A 38 -3.15 -26.84 -48.99
C THR A 38 -3.29 -27.67 -47.70
N PRO A 39 -2.92 -28.96 -47.69
CA PRO A 39 -3.01 -29.77 -46.48
C PRO A 39 -2.15 -29.14 -45.38
N THR A 40 -2.81 -28.58 -44.38
CA THR A 40 -2.16 -27.99 -43.21
C THR A 40 -1.47 -29.10 -42.46
N ALA A 41 -0.16 -28.98 -42.25
CA ALA A 41 0.59 -29.92 -41.43
C ALA A 41 -0.07 -29.99 -40.04
N THR A 42 -0.43 -31.21 -39.63
CA THR A 42 -0.94 -31.46 -38.28
C THR A 42 0.07 -30.94 -37.28
N PRO A 43 -0.28 -29.99 -36.40
CA PRO A 43 0.66 -29.47 -35.42
C PRO A 43 1.14 -30.63 -34.55
N VAL A 44 2.46 -30.80 -34.50
CA VAL A 44 3.09 -31.73 -33.56
C VAL A 44 2.72 -31.23 -32.16
N PRO A 45 2.16 -32.08 -31.27
CA PRO A 45 1.87 -31.67 -29.91
C PRO A 45 3.16 -31.21 -29.25
N THR A 46 3.24 -29.90 -28.98
CA THR A 46 4.32 -29.32 -28.21
C THR A 46 4.29 -29.97 -26.83
N ALA A 47 5.42 -30.51 -26.37
CA ALA A 47 5.53 -31.10 -25.06
C ALA A 47 5.07 -30.07 -24.01
N THR A 48 4.00 -30.39 -23.28
CA THR A 48 3.57 -29.60 -22.11
C THR A 48 4.77 -29.54 -21.16
N PRO A 49 5.26 -28.35 -20.78
CA PRO A 49 6.32 -28.25 -19.78
C PRO A 49 5.87 -29.03 -18.54
N ALA A 50 6.74 -29.90 -18.03
CA ALA A 50 6.49 -30.52 -16.74
C ALA A 50 6.22 -29.40 -15.71
N PRO A 51 5.22 -29.53 -14.82
CA PRO A 51 4.92 -28.52 -13.82
C PRO A 51 6.10 -28.44 -12.84
N GLY A 52 7.15 -27.69 -13.19
CA GLY A 52 8.31 -27.50 -12.35
C GLY A 52 7.92 -26.67 -11.14
N ASN A 53 8.07 -27.22 -9.93
CA ASN A 53 8.15 -26.58 -8.61
C ASN A 53 7.47 -25.20 -8.39
N GLN A 54 6.34 -24.91 -9.04
CA GLN A 54 5.63 -23.62 -8.91
C GLN A 54 5.25 -23.33 -7.45
N THR A 55 5.07 -24.38 -6.65
CA THR A 55 4.85 -24.30 -5.20
C THR A 55 6.05 -23.73 -4.44
N VAL A 56 7.27 -24.13 -4.77
CA VAL A 56 8.49 -23.69 -4.07
C VAL A 56 8.81 -22.25 -4.42
N GLU A 57 8.76 -21.90 -5.70
CA GLU A 57 9.00 -20.52 -6.17
C GLU A 57 8.01 -19.53 -5.54
N ARG A 58 6.72 -19.89 -5.53
CA ARG A 58 5.68 -19.09 -4.88
C ARG A 58 5.94 -18.90 -3.39
N GLN A 59 6.28 -19.98 -2.66
CA GLN A 59 6.58 -19.90 -1.23
C GLN A 59 7.80 -19.01 -0.96
N TYR A 60 8.83 -19.09 -1.80
CA TYR A 60 10.00 -18.23 -1.70
C TYR A 60 9.62 -16.74 -1.86
N GLN A 61 8.87 -16.42 -2.90
CA GLN A 61 8.41 -15.04 -3.17
C GLN A 61 7.52 -14.50 -2.04
N TYR A 62 6.66 -15.34 -1.45
CA TYR A 62 5.85 -14.97 -0.30
C TYR A 62 6.71 -14.58 0.92
N VAL A 63 7.70 -15.41 1.25
CA VAL A 63 8.62 -15.18 2.38
C VAL A 63 9.53 -13.98 2.12
N GLU A 64 10.00 -13.80 0.89
CA GLU A 64 10.81 -12.65 0.48
C GLU A 64 10.05 -11.32 0.70
N ARG A 65 8.79 -11.25 0.26
CA ARG A 65 7.94 -10.07 0.50
C ARG A 65 7.68 -9.82 1.97
N TYR A 66 7.42 -10.87 2.74
CA TYR A 66 7.28 -10.75 4.19
C TYR A 66 8.55 -10.18 4.84
N ASN A 67 9.73 -10.71 4.50
CA ASN A 67 11.00 -10.26 5.04
C ASN A 67 11.32 -8.81 4.66
N SER A 68 11.01 -8.40 3.43
CA SER A 68 11.12 -7.00 3.00
C SER A 68 10.21 -6.09 3.83
N GLY A 69 8.95 -6.49 4.03
CA GLY A 69 8.00 -5.76 4.86
C GLY A 69 8.45 -5.63 6.32
N ILE A 70 8.97 -6.71 6.92
CA ILE A 70 9.53 -6.69 8.27
C ILE A 70 10.77 -5.80 8.37
N ASN A 71 11.66 -5.81 7.37
CA ASN A 71 12.82 -4.92 7.35
C ASN A 71 12.39 -3.45 7.35
N ASN A 72 11.47 -3.07 6.45
CA ASN A 72 10.91 -1.73 6.41
C ASN A 72 10.20 -1.37 7.73
N TYR A 73 9.42 -2.28 8.31
CA TYR A 73 8.76 -2.08 9.59
C TYR A 73 9.78 -1.78 10.71
N ASN A 74 10.84 -2.58 10.82
CA ASN A 74 11.89 -2.42 11.83
C ASN A 74 12.67 -1.10 11.64
N LEU A 75 12.98 -0.72 10.40
CA LEU A 75 13.57 0.59 10.11
C LEU A 75 12.65 1.74 10.56
N GLY A 76 11.33 1.61 10.33
CA GLY A 76 10.36 2.57 10.83
C GLY A 76 10.37 2.69 12.36
N ILE A 77 10.49 1.56 13.08
CA ILE A 77 10.63 1.57 14.54
C ILE A 77 11.93 2.29 14.98
N THR A 78 13.05 2.06 14.29
CA THR A 78 14.31 2.76 14.57
C THR A 78 14.17 4.27 14.43
N TYR A 79 13.63 4.75 13.31
CA TYR A 79 13.39 6.19 13.11
C TYR A 79 12.43 6.76 14.16
N LYS A 80 11.38 6.03 14.55
CA LYS A 80 10.49 6.46 15.64
C LYS A 80 11.25 6.67 16.97
N MET A 81 12.15 5.75 17.32
CA MET A 81 12.97 5.89 18.53
C MET A 81 13.89 7.11 18.46
N GLU A 82 14.52 7.35 17.30
CA GLU A 82 15.34 8.52 17.05
C GLU A 82 14.53 9.83 17.12
N ALA A 83 13.32 9.86 16.55
CA ALA A 83 12.39 10.98 16.64
C ALA A 83 12.06 11.31 18.10
N ASN A 84 11.75 10.30 18.92
CA ASN A 84 11.48 10.48 20.34
C ASN A 84 12.71 11.02 21.10
N SER A 85 13.90 10.49 20.81
CA SER A 85 15.15 11.00 21.40
C SER A 85 15.37 12.47 21.03
N THR A 86 15.11 12.84 19.77
CA THR A 86 15.23 14.22 19.26
C THR A 86 14.20 15.15 19.90
N ALA A 87 12.95 14.69 20.08
CA ALA A 87 11.91 15.44 20.78
C ALA A 87 12.25 15.68 22.25
N ASN A 88 12.82 14.67 22.93
CA ASN A 88 13.29 14.79 24.32
C ASN A 88 14.43 15.80 24.48
N ALA A 89 15.20 16.05 23.42
CA ALA A 89 16.20 17.12 23.38
C ALA A 89 15.58 18.51 23.10
N GLY A 90 14.25 18.62 23.02
CA GLY A 90 13.53 19.87 22.76
C GLY A 90 13.43 20.26 21.28
N ASN A 91 13.94 19.43 20.36
CA ASN A 91 13.94 19.73 18.93
C ASN A 91 12.74 19.08 18.22
N TYR A 92 11.55 19.60 18.49
CA TYR A 92 10.29 19.05 17.99
C TYR A 92 10.13 19.15 16.47
N THR A 93 10.67 20.19 15.83
CA THR A 93 10.64 20.32 14.37
C THR A 93 11.44 19.21 13.69
N ASN A 94 12.66 18.93 14.13
CA ASN A 94 13.43 17.82 13.57
C ASN A 94 12.82 16.47 13.94
N ALA A 95 12.30 16.33 15.16
CA ALA A 95 11.61 15.10 15.57
C ALA A 95 10.41 14.78 14.67
N SER A 96 9.63 15.79 14.26
CA SER A 96 8.53 15.62 13.31
C SER A 96 9.03 15.10 11.96
N LEU A 97 10.12 15.66 11.41
CA LEU A 97 10.69 15.19 10.15
C LEU A 97 11.14 13.74 10.23
N ILE A 98 11.80 13.34 11.32
CA ILE A 98 12.23 11.94 11.53
C ILE A 98 11.00 11.02 11.71
N MET A 99 9.94 11.51 12.36
CA MET A 99 8.69 10.76 12.49
C MET A 99 8.01 10.52 11.13
N LEU A 100 8.09 11.47 10.18
CA LEU A 100 7.64 11.26 8.81
C LEU A 100 8.52 10.25 8.06
N GLN A 101 9.83 10.23 8.29
CA GLN A 101 10.69 9.16 7.74
C GLN A 101 10.28 7.78 8.29
N ALA A 102 9.93 7.68 9.57
CA ALA A 102 9.39 6.46 10.16
C ALA A 102 8.09 6.04 9.47
N LYS A 103 7.19 7.01 9.19
CA LYS A 103 5.94 6.79 8.47
C LYS A 103 6.18 6.25 7.07
N ASP A 104 7.10 6.84 6.31
CA ASP A 104 7.43 6.40 4.95
C ASP A 104 7.91 4.93 4.93
N ARG A 105 8.64 4.52 5.97
CA ARG A 105 9.03 3.11 6.14
C ARG A 105 7.85 2.20 6.46
N MET A 106 6.88 2.66 7.26
CA MET A 106 5.65 1.90 7.49
C MET A 106 4.79 1.79 6.23
N ASP A 107 4.76 2.83 5.38
CA ASP A 107 4.06 2.78 4.09
C ASP A 107 4.74 1.82 3.10
N ALA A 108 6.07 1.77 3.09
CA ALA A 108 6.82 0.76 2.33
C ALA A 108 6.54 -0.66 2.85
N ALA A 109 6.52 -0.85 4.17
CA ALA A 109 6.16 -2.14 4.78
C ALA A 109 4.74 -2.56 4.41
N LEU A 110 3.78 -1.63 4.43
CA LEU A 110 2.39 -1.86 4.00
C LEU A 110 2.33 -2.36 2.55
N ALA A 111 3.07 -1.73 1.63
CA ALA A 111 3.12 -2.14 0.24
C ALA A 111 3.67 -3.57 0.08
N ASP A 112 4.76 -3.88 0.78
CA ASP A 112 5.36 -5.22 0.79
C ASP A 112 4.38 -6.27 1.33
N PHE A 113 3.72 -6.01 2.46
CA PHE A 113 2.74 -6.93 3.05
C PHE A 113 1.52 -7.15 2.15
N LEU A 114 1.01 -6.11 1.49
CA LEU A 114 -0.08 -6.25 0.52
C LEU A 114 0.34 -7.07 -0.70
N SER A 115 1.60 -6.94 -1.12
CA SER A 115 2.14 -7.69 -2.26
C SER A 115 2.27 -9.19 -1.99
N MET A 116 2.30 -9.63 -0.73
CA MET A 116 2.34 -11.06 -0.37
C MET A 116 1.12 -11.82 -0.90
N LYS A 117 -0.06 -11.17 -1.00
CA LYS A 117 -1.32 -11.81 -1.41
C LYS A 117 -1.24 -12.52 -2.76
N GLN A 118 -0.46 -11.99 -3.70
CA GLN A 118 -0.30 -12.58 -5.04
C GLN A 118 0.44 -13.92 -5.02
N TYR A 119 1.20 -14.18 -3.94
CA TYR A 119 1.98 -15.40 -3.73
C TYR A 119 1.35 -16.30 -2.67
N ALA A 120 0.19 -15.93 -2.12
CA ALA A 120 -0.49 -16.76 -1.14
C ALA A 120 -1.07 -18.02 -1.80
N GLY A 121 -0.73 -19.19 -1.27
CA GLY A 121 -1.27 -20.50 -1.65
C GLY A 121 -2.45 -20.96 -0.78
N SER A 122 -2.79 -20.24 0.29
CA SER A 122 -3.88 -20.59 1.21
C SER A 122 -4.63 -19.35 1.71
N SER A 123 -5.87 -19.54 2.20
CA SER A 123 -6.64 -18.46 2.82
C SER A 123 -5.98 -17.91 4.07
N THR A 124 -5.29 -18.77 4.84
CA THR A 124 -4.54 -18.37 6.04
C THR A 124 -3.40 -17.41 5.70
N GLU A 125 -2.66 -17.68 4.62
CA GLU A 125 -1.61 -16.77 4.12
C GLU A 125 -2.17 -15.42 3.68
N ILE A 126 -3.32 -15.42 3.00
CA ILE A 126 -4.02 -14.18 2.63
C ILE A 126 -4.38 -13.38 3.89
N SER A 127 -5.02 -14.01 4.88
CA SER A 127 -5.41 -13.35 6.12
C SER A 127 -4.21 -12.85 6.91
N PHE A 128 -3.11 -13.60 6.96
CA PHE A 128 -1.88 -13.17 7.61
C PHE A 128 -1.28 -11.93 6.93
N SER A 129 -1.17 -11.94 5.60
CA SER A 129 -0.72 -10.79 4.79
C SER A 129 -1.58 -9.55 5.04
N GLU A 130 -2.91 -9.71 5.07
CA GLU A 130 -3.85 -8.62 5.36
C GLU A 130 -3.66 -8.06 6.77
N LYS A 131 -3.45 -8.92 7.77
CA LYS A 131 -3.22 -8.47 9.16
C LYS A 131 -1.88 -7.75 9.31
N MET A 132 -0.82 -8.23 8.70
CA MET A 132 0.47 -7.52 8.68
C MET A 132 0.34 -6.15 7.97
N ALA A 133 -0.41 -6.09 6.88
CA ALA A 133 -0.73 -4.83 6.21
C ALA A 133 -1.53 -3.86 7.10
N GLU A 134 -2.52 -4.36 7.86
CA GLU A 134 -3.24 -3.54 8.85
C GLU A 134 -2.32 -2.98 9.92
N VAL A 135 -1.39 -3.80 10.47
CA VAL A 135 -0.39 -3.35 11.44
C VAL A 135 0.41 -2.17 10.90
N ALA A 136 0.98 -2.31 9.71
CA ALA A 136 1.79 -1.26 9.07
C ALA A 136 0.97 0.01 8.80
N ARG A 137 -0.28 -0.14 8.33
CA ARG A 137 -1.20 0.98 8.08
C ARG A 137 -1.50 1.76 9.37
N TYR A 138 -1.85 1.07 10.44
CA TYR A 138 -2.16 1.72 11.71
C TYR A 138 -0.91 2.37 12.33
N GLN A 139 0.26 1.76 12.21
CA GLN A 139 1.51 2.41 12.61
C GLN A 139 1.77 3.67 11.79
N SER A 140 1.60 3.65 10.47
CA SER A 140 1.74 4.84 9.61
C SER A 140 0.82 6.00 10.05
N LEU A 141 -0.46 5.71 10.31
CA LEU A 141 -1.43 6.71 10.80
C LEU A 141 -1.06 7.24 12.19
N SER A 142 -0.58 6.36 13.09
CA SER A 142 -0.10 6.76 14.42
C SER A 142 1.09 7.73 14.31
N LEU A 143 2.07 7.41 13.45
CA LEU A 143 3.27 8.22 13.23
C LEU A 143 2.94 9.58 12.61
N GLN A 144 1.99 9.63 11.67
CA GLN A 144 1.50 10.91 11.12
C GLN A 144 0.96 11.81 12.24
N ASN A 145 0.06 11.28 13.08
CA ASN A 145 -0.51 12.04 14.19
C ASN A 145 0.56 12.46 15.21
N ALA A 146 1.54 11.60 15.50
CA ALA A 146 2.65 11.95 16.38
C ALA A 146 3.52 13.08 15.79
N SER A 147 3.76 13.07 14.48
CA SER A 147 4.45 14.16 13.77
C SER A 147 3.66 15.48 13.89
N ASP A 148 2.35 15.44 13.62
CA ASP A 148 1.49 16.63 13.71
C ASP A 148 1.44 17.18 15.14
N ALA A 149 1.45 16.30 16.15
CA ALA A 149 1.57 16.70 17.54
C ALA A 149 2.90 17.43 17.81
N PHE A 150 4.04 16.92 17.34
CA PHE A 150 5.32 17.59 17.51
C PHE A 150 5.36 18.98 16.88
N ILE A 151 4.79 19.16 15.68
CA ILE A 151 4.69 20.48 15.04
C ILE A 151 3.84 21.43 15.88
N GLU A 152 2.67 20.97 16.33
CA GLU A 152 1.77 21.81 17.14
C GLU A 152 2.45 22.22 18.46
N TYR A 153 3.14 21.28 19.13
CA TYR A 153 3.88 21.58 20.35
C TYR A 153 4.99 22.62 20.11
N ALA A 154 5.75 22.47 19.03
CA ALA A 154 6.78 23.43 18.65
C ALA A 154 6.20 24.85 18.47
N ASN A 155 5.03 24.97 17.83
CA ASN A 155 4.37 26.25 17.62
C ASN A 155 3.86 26.89 18.92
N GLU A 156 3.42 26.07 19.88
CA GLU A 156 2.81 26.54 21.12
C GLU A 156 3.84 26.91 22.22
N THR A 157 5.01 26.27 22.25
CA THR A 157 6.05 26.53 23.27
C THR A 157 6.62 27.96 23.27
N GLY A 158 6.49 28.71 22.18
CA GLY A 158 6.92 30.11 22.10
C GLY A 158 5.87 31.14 22.53
N ARG A 159 4.66 30.71 22.90
CA ARG A 159 3.53 31.62 23.15
C ARG A 159 3.40 31.95 24.65
N PRO A 160 2.97 33.18 25.02
CA PRO A 160 2.74 33.53 26.43
C PRO A 160 1.67 32.67 27.12
N ASN A 161 0.70 32.15 26.37
CA ASN A 161 -0.37 31.28 26.84
C ASN A 161 -0.55 30.11 25.85
N PRO A 162 0.23 29.02 25.99
CA PRO A 162 0.15 27.87 25.10
C PRO A 162 -1.24 27.20 25.13
N ASN A 163 -1.82 26.95 23.96
CA ASN A 163 -3.06 26.20 23.79
C ASN A 163 -2.77 24.79 23.25
N LEU A 164 -2.69 23.82 24.16
CA LEU A 164 -2.33 22.44 23.83
C LEU A 164 -3.52 21.56 23.41
N VAL A 165 -4.70 22.14 23.12
CA VAL A 165 -5.90 21.36 22.76
C VAL A 165 -5.66 20.52 21.50
N ARG A 166 -5.07 21.12 20.44
CA ARG A 166 -4.79 20.40 19.18
C ARG A 166 -3.71 19.34 19.37
N TYR A 167 -2.63 19.68 20.07
CA TYR A 167 -1.58 18.74 20.45
C TYR A 167 -2.16 17.49 21.12
N ASN A 168 -2.99 17.69 22.16
CA ASN A 168 -3.61 16.59 22.90
C ASN A 168 -4.53 15.75 22.01
N SER A 169 -5.26 16.36 21.07
CA SER A 169 -6.09 15.64 20.10
C SER A 169 -5.26 14.73 19.20
N TYR A 170 -4.14 15.22 18.66
CA TYR A 170 -3.24 14.40 17.84
C TYR A 170 -2.63 13.24 18.62
N ILE A 171 -2.20 13.47 19.87
CA ILE A 171 -1.68 12.39 20.74
C ILE A 171 -2.75 11.33 21.02
N GLN A 172 -4.00 11.72 21.28
CA GLN A 172 -5.09 10.75 21.46
C GLN A 172 -5.34 9.91 20.21
N GLN A 173 -5.32 10.53 19.03
CA GLN A 173 -5.46 9.83 17.75
C GLN A 173 -4.28 8.87 17.50
N ALA A 174 -3.04 9.29 17.77
CA ALA A 174 -1.87 8.44 17.67
C ALA A 174 -1.99 7.20 18.58
N ASN A 175 -2.38 7.40 19.85
CA ASN A 175 -2.59 6.32 20.81
C ASN A 175 -3.70 5.36 20.37
N HIS A 176 -4.79 5.88 19.79
CA HIS A 176 -5.85 5.07 19.23
C HIS A 176 -5.35 4.14 18.12
N TYR A 177 -4.63 4.68 17.13
CA TYR A 177 -4.07 3.88 16.04
C TYR A 177 -3.00 2.90 16.52
N ASN A 178 -2.17 3.28 17.50
CA ASN A 178 -1.21 2.35 18.07
C ASN A 178 -1.90 1.15 18.76
N SER A 179 -3.02 1.37 19.45
CA SER A 179 -3.82 0.29 20.03
C SER A 179 -4.37 -0.66 18.96
N LEU A 180 -4.89 -0.11 17.85
CA LEU A 180 -5.34 -0.91 16.71
C LEU A 180 -4.20 -1.72 16.10
N ALA A 181 -3.02 -1.13 15.91
CA ALA A 181 -1.84 -1.82 15.40
C ALA A 181 -1.44 -3.01 16.29
N VAL A 182 -1.45 -2.83 17.62
CA VAL A 182 -1.13 -3.91 18.58
C VAL A 182 -2.15 -5.04 18.51
N ASN A 183 -3.44 -4.73 18.35
CA ASN A 183 -4.47 -5.76 18.19
C ASN A 183 -4.31 -6.53 16.89
N SER A 184 -4.10 -5.83 15.76
CA SER A 184 -3.83 -6.48 14.47
C SER A 184 -2.56 -7.34 14.50
N LEU A 185 -1.53 -6.94 15.24
CA LEU A 185 -0.30 -7.73 15.39
C LEU A 185 -0.57 -9.03 16.15
N ARG A 186 -1.32 -8.97 17.26
CA ARG A 186 -1.72 -10.16 18.01
C ARG A 186 -2.52 -11.15 17.14
N GLU A 187 -3.39 -10.65 16.28
CA GLU A 187 -4.14 -11.46 15.32
C GLU A 187 -3.22 -12.06 14.24
N ALA A 188 -2.25 -11.29 13.75
CA ALA A 188 -1.25 -11.79 12.80
C ALA A 188 -0.39 -12.91 13.42
N ASP A 189 0.09 -12.74 14.65
CA ASP A 189 0.89 -13.73 15.37
C ASP A 189 0.11 -15.05 15.56
N ALA A 190 -1.19 -14.95 15.86
CA ALA A 190 -2.06 -16.13 15.96
C ALA A 190 -2.15 -16.87 14.62
N LEU A 191 -2.30 -16.15 13.50
CA LEU A 191 -2.33 -16.75 12.16
C LEU A 191 -0.96 -17.35 11.77
N GLN A 192 0.13 -16.68 12.11
CA GLN A 192 1.50 -17.12 11.79
C GLN A 192 1.79 -18.53 12.30
N SER A 193 1.32 -18.84 13.52
CA SER A 193 1.49 -20.16 14.14
C SER A 193 0.82 -21.31 13.38
N THR A 194 -0.09 -21.00 12.46
CA THR A 194 -0.84 -21.98 11.65
C THR A 194 -0.29 -22.13 10.23
N LEU A 195 0.75 -21.37 9.86
CA LEU A 195 1.32 -21.39 8.51
C LEU A 195 2.17 -22.67 8.29
N PRO A 196 1.97 -23.39 7.17
CA PRO A 196 2.52 -24.75 6.99
C PRO A 196 4.04 -24.82 6.81
N TYR A 197 4.69 -23.71 6.47
CA TYR A 197 6.14 -23.63 6.21
C TYR A 197 6.86 -22.67 7.16
N TRP A 198 6.15 -22.14 8.17
CA TRP A 198 6.79 -21.29 9.17
C TRP A 198 7.44 -22.17 10.24
N THR A 199 8.72 -22.47 10.07
CA THR A 199 9.53 -22.92 11.21
C THR A 199 10.01 -21.66 11.92
N PRO A 200 9.69 -21.45 13.21
CA PRO A 200 10.28 -20.37 13.97
C PRO A 200 11.79 -20.50 13.84
N THR A 201 12.46 -19.50 13.27
CA THR A 201 13.92 -19.43 13.35
C THR A 201 14.23 -19.46 14.85
N ALA A 202 14.79 -20.55 15.34
CA ALA A 202 15.15 -20.68 16.74
C ALA A 202 16.01 -19.47 17.08
N THR A 203 15.49 -18.58 17.94
CA THR A 203 16.28 -17.49 18.49
C THR A 203 17.52 -18.12 19.15
N PRO A 204 18.75 -17.72 18.75
CA PRO A 204 19.98 -18.26 19.32
C PRO A 204 20.12 -17.95 20.81
#